data_AF-X1CDP0-F1
#
_entry.id   AF-X1CDP0-F1
#
_cell.length_a   1.000
_cell.length_b   1.000
_cell.length_c   1.000
_cell.angle_alpha   90.00
_cell.angle_beta   90.00
_cell.angle_gamma   90.00
#
_symmetry.space_group_name_H-M   'P 1'
#
loop_
_entity.id
_entity.type
_entity.pdbx_description
1 polymer ?
#
loop_
_entity_poly.entity_id
_entity_poly.type
_entity_poly.pdbx_seq_one_letter_code
_entity_poly.pdbx_strand_id
1 'polypeptide(L)' 'KHLQSVEPYFHPDSSQYKKMIKAMEKDLNVTSLKYQRLEDMLAATEVGPNNLCTYCWTGREFN' A
#
# COMPACT_ATOMS: atom_id res chain seq x y z
N LYS A 1 21.85 4.98 1.82
CA LYS A 1 20.96 6.06 2.31
C LYS A 1 19.62 5.43 2.68
N HIS A 2 19.23 5.43 3.96
CA HIS A 2 17.90 4.96 4.34
C HIS A 2 16.85 6.02 3.98
N LEU A 3 15.71 5.59 3.46
CA LEU A 3 14.55 6.46 3.27
C LEU A 3 14.07 6.94 4.64
N GLN A 4 13.95 8.26 4.81
CA GLN A 4 13.50 8.85 6.08
C GLN A 4 12.00 8.69 6.32
N SER A 5 11.19 8.55 5.26
CA SER A 5 9.75 8.32 5.35
C SER A 5 9.25 7.56 4.12
N VAL A 6 8.45 6.51 4.36
CA VAL A 6 7.82 5.70 3.32
C VAL A 6 6.32 5.97 3.17
N GLU A 7 5.71 6.71 4.10
CA GLU A 7 4.30 7.13 4.04
C GLU A 7 3.79 7.57 2.67
N PRO A 8 4.51 8.42 1.91
CA PRO A 8 4.04 8.84 0.59
C PRO A 8 3.81 7.67 -0.37
N TYR A 9 4.54 6.57 -0.23
CA TYR A 9 4.43 5.38 -1.08
C TYR A 9 3.26 4.46 -0.69
N PHE A 10 2.50 4.77 0.36
CA PHE A 10 1.27 4.05 0.72
C PHE A 10 0.00 4.74 0.19
N HIS A 11 0.09 6.00 -0.23
CA HIS A 11 -1.06 6.79 -0.67
C HIS A 11 -1.22 6.80 -2.19
N PRO A 12 -2.30 6.23 -2.75
CA PRO A 12 -2.49 6.12 -4.21
C PRO A 12 -2.47 7.45 -4.97
N ASP A 13 -2.86 8.54 -4.30
CA ASP A 13 -2.91 9.87 -4.89
C ASP A 13 -1.57 10.59 -4.92
N SER A 14 -0.58 10.10 -4.16
CA SER A 14 0.73 10.73 -4.07
C SER A 14 1.52 10.59 -5.37
N SER A 15 2.43 11.54 -5.61
CA SER A 15 3.33 11.49 -6.75
C SER A 15 4.32 10.32 -6.66
N GLN A 16 4.72 9.96 -5.43
CA GLN A 16 5.70 8.92 -5.12
C GLN A 16 5.12 7.53 -5.41
N TYR A 17 3.89 7.28 -4.97
CA TYR A 17 3.15 6.06 -5.26
C TYR A 17 3.00 5.87 -6.78
N LYS A 18 2.52 6.90 -7.48
CA LYS A 18 2.33 6.85 -8.94
C LYS A 18 3.63 6.53 -9.68
N LYS A 19 4.75 7.13 -9.26
CA LYS A 19 6.08 6.83 -9.83
C LYS A 19 6.53 5.41 -9.53
N MET A 20 6.31 4.92 -8.31
CA MET A 20 6.63 3.54 -7.92
C MET A 20 5.86 2.52 -8.78
N ILE A 21 4.55 2.72 -8.95
CA ILE A 21 3.72 1.87 -9.81
C ILE A 21 4.23 1.88 -11.25
N LYS A 22 4.57 3.05 -11.82
CA LYS A 22 5.12 3.12 -13.18
C LYS A 22 6.46 2.40 -13.33
N ALA A 23 7.31 2.41 -12.32
CA ALA A 23 8.55 1.63 -12.32
C ALA A 23 8.24 0.12 -12.30
N MET A 24 7.33 -0.32 -11.42
CA MET A 24 6.91 -1.73 -11.34
C MET A 24 6.21 -2.22 -12.62
N GLU A 25 5.37 -1.41 -13.26
CA GLU A 25 4.73 -1.75 -14.55
C GLU A 25 5.77 -2.05 -15.62
N LYS A 26 6.85 -1.25 -15.68
CA LYS A 26 7.97 -1.46 -16.60
C LYS A 26 8.72 -2.75 -16.27
N ASP A 27 9.02 -2.99 -15.00
CA ASP A 27 9.81 -4.16 -14.57
C ASP A 27 9.02 -5.47 -14.75
N LEU A 28 7.70 -5.43 -14.53
CA LEU A 28 6.80 -6.57 -14.71
C LEU A 28 6.33 -6.75 -16.17
N ASN A 29 6.64 -5.81 -17.07
CA ASN A 29 6.19 -5.78 -18.46
C ASN A 29 4.65 -5.86 -18.63
N VAL A 30 3.93 -5.02 -17.88
CA VAL A 30 2.46 -4.91 -17.95
C VAL A 30 2.03 -3.49 -18.34
N THR A 31 0.83 -3.35 -18.91
CA THR A 31 0.30 -2.04 -19.32
C THR A 31 -0.32 -1.24 -18.17
N SER A 32 -0.76 -1.93 -17.11
CA SER A 32 -1.31 -1.32 -15.90
C SER A 32 -1.07 -2.21 -14.68
N LEU A 33 -0.84 -1.58 -13.53
CA LEU A 33 -0.76 -2.25 -12.24
C LEU A 33 -1.58 -1.47 -11.21
N LYS A 34 -2.40 -2.18 -10.43
CA LYS A 34 -3.17 -1.61 -9.33
C LYS A 34 -3.15 -2.58 -8.15
N TYR A 35 -2.82 -2.08 -6.96
CA TYR A 35 -2.94 -2.85 -5.72
C TYR A 35 -4.32 -2.64 -5.09
N GLN A 36 -4.79 -3.64 -4.35
CA GLN A 36 -5.97 -3.51 -3.52
C GLN A 36 -5.72 -2.50 -2.41
N ARG A 37 -6.71 -1.66 -2.09
CA ARG A 37 -6.58 -0.71 -0.97
C ARG A 37 -6.87 -1.44 0.35
N LEU A 38 -6.08 -1.14 1.37
CA LEU A 38 -6.25 -1.73 2.69
C LEU A 38 -7.62 -1.39 3.29
N GLU A 39 -8.07 -0.14 3.11
CA GLU A 39 -9.40 0.31 3.55
C GLU A 39 -10.54 -0.50 2.91
N ASP A 40 -10.48 -0.75 1.60
CA ASP A 40 -11.47 -1.56 0.90
C ASP A 40 -11.44 -3.02 1.39
N MET A 41 -10.26 -3.57 1.67
CA MET A 41 -10.11 -4.91 2.21
C MET A 41 -10.74 -5.02 3.61
N LEU A 42 -10.46 -4.07 4.50
CA LEU A 42 -11.01 -4.04 5.86
C LEU A 42 -12.53 -3.85 5.85
N ALA A 43 -13.05 -3.03 4.94
CA ALA A 43 -14.50 -2.85 4.77
C ALA A 43 -15.20 -4.09 4.22
N ALA A 44 -14.50 -4.88 3.38
CA ALA A 44 -15.02 -6.13 2.85
C ALA A 44 -14.97 -7.28 3.87
N THR A 45 -14.07 -7.21 4.85
CA THR A 45 -14.02 -8.17 5.95
C THR A 45 -15.04 -7.82 7.02
N GLU A 46 -15.86 -8.78 7.44
CA GLU A 46 -16.78 -8.63 8.58
C GLU A 46 -16.05 -8.62 9.94
N VAL A 47 -14.72 -8.62 9.91
CA VAL A 47 -13.84 -8.67 11.05
C VAL A 47 -13.38 -7.23 11.34
N GLY A 48 -13.69 -6.73 12.54
CA GLY A 48 -13.34 -5.36 12.94
C GLY A 48 -11.84 -5.04 12.76
N PRO A 49 -11.47 -3.79 12.48
CA PRO A 49 -10.11 -3.40 12.06
C PRO A 49 -9.00 -3.76 13.06
N ASN A 50 -9.34 -3.88 14.35
CA ASN A 50 -8.40 -4.25 15.41
C ASN A 50 -8.21 -5.77 15.56
N ASN A 51 -9.01 -6.56 14.86
CA ASN A 51 -8.94 -8.03 14.87
C ASN A 51 -8.18 -8.58 13.65
N LEU A 52 -7.59 -7.71 12.83
CA LEU A 52 -6.77 -8.07 11.67
C LEU A 52 -5.39 -7.42 11.78
N CYS A 53 -4.35 -8.25 11.65
CA CYS A 53 -2.99 -7.73 11.57
C CYS A 53 -2.77 -7.05 10.21
N THR A 54 -2.50 -5.75 10.22
CA THR A 54 -2.15 -4.96 9.01
C THR A 54 -0.71 -4.46 9.02
N TYR A 55 0.16 -5.07 9.83
CA TYR A 55 1.55 -4.63 9.98
C TYR A 55 2.32 -4.69 8.65
N CYS A 56 2.17 -5.77 7.88
CA CYS A 56 2.82 -5.92 6.58
C CYS A 56 2.42 -4.85 5.54
N TRP A 57 1.32 -4.15 5.76
CA TRP A 57 0.82 -3.09 4.88
C TRP A 57 1.21 -1.69 5.36
N THR A 58 1.19 -1.48 6.67
CA THR A 58 1.32 -0.14 7.28
C THR A 58 2.66 0.09 7.95
N GLY A 59 3.39 -0.98 8.29
CA GLY A 59 4.57 -0.92 9.14
C GLY A 59 4.27 -0.49 10.59
N ARG A 60 2.99 -0.39 10.97
CA ARG A 60 2.55 0.05 12.30
C ARG A 60 1.99 -1.12 13.08
N GLU A 61 2.48 -1.29 14.30
CA GLU A 61 1.95 -2.25 15.27
C GLU A 61 0.74 -1.64 15.97
N PHE A 62 -0.33 -2.41 16.16
CA PHE A 62 -1.45 -2.01 17.01
C PHE A 62 -1.15 -2.51 18.43
N ASN A 63 -0.85 -1.59 19.34
CA ASN A 63 -0.85 -1.81 20.80
C ASN A 63 -1.83 -0.85 21.45
#